data_AF-F8PV96-F1
#
_entry.id   AF-F8PV96-F1
#
_cell.length_a   1.000
_cell.length_b   1.000
_cell.length_c   1.000
_cell.angle_alpha   90.00
_cell.angle_beta   90.00
_cell.angle_gamma   90.00
#
_symmetry.space_group_name_H-M   'P 1'
#
loop_
_entity.id
_entity.type
_entity.pdbx_description
1 polymer ?
#
loop_
_entity_poly.entity_id
_entity_poly.type
_entity_poly.pdbx_seq_one_letter_code
_entity_poly.pdbx_strand_id
1 'polypeptide(L)'
;MFSKRMLEKSIERFEVLTRDPSLYQLRSWVESWELFGELLAYTYRIRETKNRLLNDLSQCGQSTFFAVLPAYHNLKLLKLHQVRIDDASCTALEHLPALETLITHMCRCSLEHSTRTPLPLKTFHVNMLFGSQSILQISPEALTSLSVTSNMERYFTHFTALGPLNNLTHLNTFVLEDWSESFLQLLLHCPQLTSLVVTIFSSATTQTLSQILPPTAIPLLSSYSGPMESVVLFIQGRPVRHITITDEDEDAFPPKTLNSTLAQISLLSPSLQSLAIPSCPIGPDILFTVTSIFGASLLKLEIKYIKRTPPEYDISHSEELRAMRARMGTLQLPPVRNMAVPSDSDSENESTEDSEDDSDFTMSDEEIKMREITEISHRMCPKKLLKLDSGIPLRFQVQNWDKAYLPLISADNNGFPTNDSCSAEGLMDSIVLGHVPLPSALTNLRFVYVHNPRSIESRLDYLEQQSYVRRLSLLYPDLKEMVIFDSKCVWELNDNLWRDIYQ
;
A
#
# COMPACT_ATOMS: atom_id res chain seq x y z
N MET A 1 -15.59 -20.82 -4.91
CA MET A 1 -16.00 -22.22 -4.71
C MET A 1 -15.84 -22.94 -6.03
N PHE A 2 -15.04 -24.00 -6.05
CA PHE A 2 -14.79 -24.78 -7.28
C PHE A 2 -15.94 -25.75 -7.52
N SER A 3 -16.32 -25.96 -8.78
CA SER A 3 -17.26 -27.03 -9.12
C SER A 3 -16.54 -28.38 -9.10
N LYS A 4 -17.25 -29.46 -8.72
CA LYS A 4 -16.76 -30.84 -8.81
C LYS A 4 -16.09 -31.13 -10.16
N ARG A 5 -16.75 -30.76 -11.26
CA ARG A 5 -16.26 -30.94 -12.64
C ARG A 5 -14.94 -30.21 -12.91
N MET A 6 -14.73 -29.03 -12.31
CA MET A 6 -13.46 -28.31 -12.45
C MET A 6 -12.33 -29.03 -11.72
N LEU A 7 -12.58 -29.53 -10.50
CA LEU A 7 -11.59 -30.28 -9.73
C LEU A 7 -11.19 -31.57 -10.44
N GLU A 8 -12.15 -32.35 -10.94
CA GLU A 8 -11.91 -33.58 -11.71
C GLU A 8 -11.05 -33.31 -12.95
N LYS A 9 -11.37 -32.27 -13.72
CA LYS A 9 -10.57 -31.86 -14.89
C LYS A 9 -9.16 -31.42 -14.51
N SER A 10 -9.00 -30.74 -13.37
CA SER A 10 -7.67 -30.35 -12.88
C SER A 10 -6.84 -31.56 -12.49
N ILE A 11 -7.43 -32.54 -11.79
CA ILE A 11 -6.79 -33.83 -11.46
C ILE A 11 -6.34 -34.52 -12.73
N GLU A 12 -7.25 -34.71 -13.70
CA GLU A 12 -6.94 -35.35 -14.99
C GLU A 12 -5.78 -34.65 -15.71
N ARG A 13 -5.76 -33.32 -15.73
CA ARG A 13 -4.67 -32.54 -16.32
C ARG A 13 -3.34 -32.79 -15.61
N PHE A 14 -3.32 -32.81 -14.28
CA PHE A 14 -2.10 -33.09 -13.52
C PHE A 14 -1.63 -34.53 -13.73
N GLU A 15 -2.54 -35.50 -13.82
CA GLU A 15 -2.18 -36.88 -14.16
C GLU A 15 -1.56 -36.99 -15.55
N VAL A 16 -2.14 -36.33 -16.57
CA VAL A 16 -1.59 -36.30 -17.93
C VAL A 16 -0.21 -35.63 -17.92
N LEU A 17 -0.07 -34.50 -17.23
CA LEU A 17 1.22 -33.81 -17.07
C LEU A 17 2.26 -34.67 -16.32
N THR A 18 1.83 -35.61 -15.47
CA THR A 18 2.74 -36.52 -14.78
C THR A 18 3.19 -37.66 -15.69
N ARG A 19 2.23 -38.26 -16.42
CA ARG A 19 2.46 -39.51 -17.16
C ARG A 19 3.02 -39.31 -18.56
N ASP A 20 2.74 -38.17 -19.21
CA ASP A 20 3.13 -37.95 -20.60
C ASP A 20 4.58 -37.41 -20.72
N PRO A 21 5.53 -38.22 -21.24
CA PRO A 21 6.91 -37.78 -21.41
C PRO A 21 7.06 -36.69 -22.49
N SER A 22 6.15 -36.62 -23.47
CA SER A 22 6.19 -35.62 -24.54
C SER A 22 5.99 -34.20 -24.03
N LEU A 23 5.35 -34.04 -22.87
CA LEU A 23 5.14 -32.76 -22.20
C LEU A 23 6.35 -32.29 -21.39
N TYR A 24 7.51 -32.99 -21.45
CA TYR A 24 8.73 -32.59 -20.73
C TYR A 24 9.16 -31.15 -21.06
N GLN A 25 9.14 -30.80 -22.35
CA GLN A 25 9.53 -29.46 -22.79
C GLN A 25 8.60 -28.39 -22.19
N LEU A 26 7.29 -28.65 -22.18
CA LEU A 26 6.32 -27.76 -21.54
C LEU A 26 6.64 -27.58 -20.05
N ARG A 27 6.90 -28.68 -19.31
CA ARG A 27 7.27 -28.62 -17.89
C ARG A 27 8.56 -27.84 -17.65
N SER A 28 9.54 -27.97 -18.54
CA SER A 28 10.79 -27.23 -18.47
C SER A 28 10.64 -25.71 -18.65
N TRP A 29 9.57 -25.26 -19.30
CA TRP A 29 9.31 -23.84 -19.51
C TRP A 29 8.59 -23.17 -18.34
N VAL A 30 8.06 -23.95 -17.40
CA VAL A 30 7.31 -23.37 -16.28
C VAL A 30 8.25 -22.89 -15.19
N GLU A 31 8.31 -21.57 -15.02
CA GLU A 31 9.09 -20.93 -13.96
C GLU A 31 8.25 -20.50 -12.76
N SER A 32 6.93 -20.44 -12.91
CA SER A 32 6.01 -20.00 -11.86
C SER A 32 4.72 -20.81 -11.84
N TRP A 33 4.28 -21.19 -10.64
CA TRP A 33 2.99 -21.84 -10.39
C TRP A 33 2.21 -21.14 -9.28
N GLU A 34 0.89 -21.17 -9.41
CA GLU A 34 -0.06 -20.71 -8.39
C GLU A 34 -1.15 -21.77 -8.22
N LEU A 35 -1.23 -22.35 -7.03
CA LEU A 35 -2.21 -23.38 -6.67
C LEU A 35 -3.21 -22.81 -5.67
N PHE A 36 -4.48 -22.86 -6.04
CA PHE A 36 -5.59 -22.57 -5.14
C PHE A 36 -6.23 -23.89 -4.68
N GLY A 37 -6.05 -24.19 -3.40
CA GLY A 37 -6.84 -25.19 -2.69
C GLY A 37 -8.21 -24.63 -2.29
N GLU A 38 -8.94 -25.43 -1.52
CA GLU A 38 -10.26 -25.05 -1.01
C GLU A 38 -10.30 -25.37 0.49
N LEU A 39 -9.98 -24.41 1.35
CA LEU A 39 -10.22 -24.54 2.79
C LEU A 39 -11.70 -24.22 3.07
N LEU A 40 -12.59 -25.13 2.66
CA LEU A 40 -14.05 -25.00 2.79
C LEU A 40 -14.56 -24.95 4.24
N ALA A 41 -13.71 -25.27 5.22
CA ALA A 41 -14.15 -25.53 6.59
C ALA A 41 -14.50 -24.27 7.41
N TYR A 42 -13.98 -23.09 7.06
CA TYR A 42 -14.10 -21.92 7.95
C TYR A 42 -15.38 -21.11 7.74
N THR A 43 -15.99 -21.13 6.55
CA THR A 43 -17.11 -20.24 6.23
C THR A 43 -18.49 -20.87 6.32
N TYR A 44 -18.63 -22.21 6.34
CA TYR A 44 -19.97 -22.82 6.38
C TYR A 44 -20.00 -24.16 7.15
N ARG A 45 -20.41 -24.12 8.42
CA ARG A 45 -20.85 -25.30 9.20
C ARG A 45 -22.12 -25.97 8.65
N ILE A 46 -22.77 -25.42 7.62
CA ILE A 46 -24.18 -25.70 7.34
C ILE A 46 -24.42 -26.84 6.30
N ARG A 47 -23.40 -27.44 5.65
CA ARG A 47 -23.62 -28.56 4.69
C ARG A 47 -22.56 -29.66 4.70
N GLU A 48 -22.52 -30.47 5.76
CA GLU A 48 -21.48 -31.49 5.96
C GLU A 48 -21.27 -32.48 4.79
N THR A 49 -22.33 -33.03 4.18
CA THR A 49 -22.16 -34.14 3.23
C THR A 49 -21.66 -33.70 1.84
N LYS A 50 -22.20 -32.60 1.29
CA LYS A 50 -21.73 -32.05 0.00
C LYS A 50 -20.29 -31.51 0.13
N ASN A 51 -19.93 -31.04 1.32
CA ASN A 51 -18.58 -30.56 1.62
C ASN A 51 -17.56 -31.70 1.67
N ARG A 52 -17.92 -32.91 2.15
CA ARG A 52 -16.99 -34.06 2.19
C ARG A 52 -16.47 -34.45 0.80
N LEU A 53 -17.36 -34.70 -0.16
CA LEU A 53 -16.95 -35.09 -1.52
C LEU A 53 -16.08 -34.02 -2.21
N LEU A 54 -16.39 -32.74 -2.01
CA LEU A 54 -15.59 -31.64 -2.57
C LEU A 54 -14.23 -31.53 -1.86
N ASN A 55 -14.19 -31.74 -0.54
CA ASN A 55 -12.94 -31.77 0.22
C ASN A 55 -12.04 -32.92 -0.24
N ASP A 56 -12.59 -34.12 -0.42
CA ASP A 56 -11.84 -35.30 -0.87
C ASP A 56 -11.26 -35.08 -2.28
N LEU A 57 -12.07 -34.53 -3.20
CA LEU A 57 -11.60 -34.16 -4.54
C LEU A 57 -10.56 -33.04 -4.52
N SER A 58 -10.73 -32.03 -3.66
CA SER A 58 -9.76 -30.95 -3.48
C SER A 58 -8.42 -31.49 -2.96
N GLN A 59 -8.47 -32.38 -1.97
CA GLN A 59 -7.28 -33.05 -1.43
C GLN A 59 -6.62 -33.94 -2.49
N CYS A 60 -7.39 -34.72 -3.24
CA CYS A 60 -6.89 -35.51 -4.37
C CYS A 60 -6.20 -34.62 -5.42
N GLY A 61 -6.80 -33.48 -5.76
CA GLY A 61 -6.21 -32.47 -6.64
C GLY A 61 -4.88 -31.93 -6.13
N GLN A 62 -4.80 -31.58 -4.85
CA GLN A 62 -3.57 -31.12 -4.21
C GLN A 62 -2.48 -32.20 -4.22
N SER A 63 -2.80 -33.43 -3.80
CA SER A 63 -1.85 -34.54 -3.82
C SER A 63 -1.35 -34.85 -5.23
N THR A 64 -2.23 -34.82 -6.23
CA THR A 64 -1.85 -35.03 -7.65
C THR A 64 -0.95 -33.90 -8.15
N PHE A 65 -1.23 -32.65 -7.75
CA PHE A 65 -0.37 -31.50 -8.06
C PHE A 65 1.03 -31.66 -7.45
N PHE A 66 1.12 -32.01 -6.16
CA PHE A 66 2.43 -32.23 -5.51
C PHE A 66 3.19 -33.41 -6.11
N ALA A 67 2.50 -34.45 -6.59
CA ALA A 67 3.13 -35.57 -7.27
C ALA A 67 3.79 -35.18 -8.61
N VAL A 68 3.22 -34.21 -9.35
CA VAL A 68 3.81 -33.72 -10.61
C VAL A 68 4.90 -32.67 -10.38
N LEU A 69 4.92 -32.03 -9.20
CA LEU A 69 5.80 -30.91 -8.88
C LEU A 69 7.29 -31.19 -9.20
N PRO A 70 7.89 -32.33 -8.82
CA PRO A 70 9.31 -32.60 -9.09
C PRO A 70 9.69 -32.61 -10.58
N ALA A 71 8.72 -32.73 -11.50
CA ALA A 71 8.98 -32.68 -12.93
C ALA A 71 9.25 -31.25 -13.47
N TYR A 72 8.95 -30.21 -12.67
CA TYR A 72 9.20 -28.80 -13.02
C TYR A 72 10.56 -28.31 -12.51
N HIS A 73 11.65 -28.79 -13.11
CA HIS A 73 13.02 -28.48 -12.68
C HIS A 73 13.42 -26.99 -12.75
N ASN A 74 12.72 -26.18 -13.55
CA ASN A 74 12.96 -24.73 -13.67
C ASN A 74 11.97 -23.88 -12.85
N LEU A 75 11.14 -24.51 -12.00
CA LEU A 75 10.17 -23.79 -11.18
C LEU A 75 10.88 -22.96 -10.11
N LYS A 76 10.82 -21.63 -10.25
CA LYS A 76 11.47 -20.65 -9.36
C LYS A 76 10.51 -20.06 -8.34
N LEU A 77 9.24 -19.89 -8.71
CA LEU A 77 8.20 -19.29 -7.88
C LEU A 77 7.03 -20.23 -7.70
N LEU A 78 6.68 -20.52 -6.45
CA LEU A 78 5.48 -21.28 -6.12
C LEU A 78 4.61 -20.51 -5.13
N LYS A 79 3.35 -20.29 -5.51
CA LYS A 79 2.32 -19.70 -4.67
C LYS A 79 1.28 -20.75 -4.29
N LEU A 80 1.03 -20.91 -3.00
CA LEU A 80 0.07 -21.85 -2.44
C LEU A 80 -0.98 -21.08 -1.67
N HIS A 81 -2.24 -21.23 -2.07
CA HIS A 81 -3.38 -20.56 -1.44
C HIS A 81 -4.33 -21.62 -0.90
N GLN A 82 -4.59 -21.63 0.41
CA GLN A 82 -5.54 -22.56 1.03
C GLN A 82 -5.20 -24.04 0.78
N VAL A 83 -3.91 -24.37 0.75
CA VAL A 83 -3.38 -25.72 0.51
C VAL A 83 -2.99 -26.38 1.83
N ARG A 84 -3.20 -27.69 1.93
CA ARG A 84 -2.62 -28.50 3.01
C ARG A 84 -1.21 -28.93 2.60
N ILE A 85 -0.23 -28.57 3.42
CA ILE A 85 1.18 -28.94 3.26
C ILE A 85 1.47 -30.04 4.27
N ASP A 86 1.51 -31.27 3.78
CA ASP A 86 1.86 -32.45 4.57
C ASP A 86 3.27 -32.95 4.27
N ASP A 87 3.59 -34.12 4.81
CA ASP A 87 4.90 -34.73 4.65
C ASP A 87 5.25 -35.04 3.17
N ALA A 88 4.27 -35.49 2.38
CA ALA A 88 4.48 -35.73 0.95
C ALA A 88 4.67 -34.41 0.19
N SER A 89 3.92 -33.37 0.55
CA SER A 89 4.05 -32.03 -0.03
C SER A 89 5.45 -31.45 0.16
N CYS A 90 6.05 -31.47 1.37
CA CYS A 90 7.41 -30.93 1.47
C CYS A 90 8.47 -31.82 0.83
N THR A 91 8.27 -33.14 0.81
CA THR A 91 9.17 -34.01 0.03
C THR A 91 9.18 -33.57 -1.43
N ALA A 92 8.01 -33.26 -2.02
CA ALA A 92 7.95 -32.73 -3.37
C ALA A 92 8.64 -31.36 -3.52
N LEU A 93 8.52 -30.48 -2.52
CA LEU A 93 9.20 -29.17 -2.51
C LEU A 93 10.74 -29.30 -2.44
N GLU A 94 11.25 -30.26 -1.68
CA GLU A 94 12.69 -30.54 -1.56
C GLU A 94 13.30 -30.99 -2.90
N HIS A 95 12.52 -31.60 -3.78
CA HIS A 95 12.95 -32.04 -5.11
C HIS A 95 12.89 -30.94 -6.19
N LEU A 96 12.64 -29.69 -5.80
CA LEU A 96 12.67 -28.55 -6.72
C LEU A 96 14.00 -27.80 -6.63
N PRO A 97 15.00 -28.14 -7.48
CA PRO A 97 16.35 -27.60 -7.35
C PRO A 97 16.43 -26.09 -7.64
N ALA A 98 15.49 -25.55 -8.42
CA ALA A 98 15.47 -24.14 -8.82
C ALA A 98 14.48 -23.30 -7.99
N LEU A 99 13.81 -23.87 -6.97
CA LEU A 99 12.80 -23.13 -6.21
C LEU A 99 13.46 -22.06 -5.33
N GLU A 100 13.24 -20.80 -5.68
CA GLU A 100 13.81 -19.65 -4.98
C GLU A 100 12.77 -18.94 -4.10
N THR A 101 11.50 -18.93 -4.52
CA THR A 101 10.43 -18.21 -3.85
C THR A 101 9.25 -19.12 -3.53
N LEU A 102 8.85 -19.16 -2.26
CA LEU A 102 7.64 -19.81 -1.80
C LEU A 102 6.73 -18.82 -1.09
N ILE A 103 5.50 -18.68 -1.58
CA ILE A 103 4.46 -17.86 -0.98
C ILE A 103 3.34 -18.79 -0.52
N THR A 104 3.00 -18.72 0.76
CA THR A 104 1.90 -19.48 1.35
C THR A 104 0.86 -18.53 1.91
N HIS A 105 -0.39 -18.75 1.55
CA HIS A 105 -1.51 -17.91 1.96
C HIS A 105 -2.64 -18.81 2.46
N MET A 106 -3.08 -18.64 3.71
CA MET A 106 -4.15 -19.43 4.32
C MET A 106 -3.89 -20.95 4.29
N CYS A 107 -2.63 -21.39 4.26
CA CYS A 107 -2.27 -22.80 4.17
C CYS A 107 -2.34 -23.51 5.52
N ARG A 108 -2.44 -24.84 5.51
CA ARG A 108 -2.37 -25.68 6.72
C ARG A 108 -1.13 -26.55 6.66
N CYS A 109 -0.23 -26.39 7.62
CA CYS A 109 0.93 -27.26 7.73
C CYS A 109 0.60 -28.42 8.67
N SER A 110 0.84 -29.65 8.25
CA SER A 110 0.66 -30.86 9.08
C SER A 110 1.85 -31.80 8.86
N LEU A 111 2.98 -31.48 9.51
CA LEU A 111 4.20 -32.27 9.42
C LEU A 111 4.33 -33.10 10.69
N GLU A 112 4.39 -34.42 10.53
CA GLU A 112 4.55 -35.34 11.65
C GLU A 112 6.04 -35.60 11.95
N HIS A 113 6.91 -35.39 10.96
CA HIS A 113 8.33 -35.74 11.03
C HIS A 113 9.22 -34.49 10.92
N SER A 114 10.06 -34.23 11.93
CA SER A 114 10.91 -33.03 12.05
C SER A 114 12.27 -33.12 11.36
N THR A 115 12.65 -34.26 10.80
CA THR A 115 14.00 -34.48 10.24
C THR A 115 14.00 -34.27 8.72
N ARG A 116 13.83 -33.02 8.29
CA ARG A 116 13.83 -32.66 6.86
C ARG A 116 15.06 -31.86 6.50
N THR A 117 15.39 -31.87 5.22
CA THR A 117 16.42 -30.96 4.69
C THR A 117 15.80 -29.56 4.58
N PRO A 118 16.41 -28.52 5.18
CA PRO A 118 15.90 -27.16 5.06
C PRO A 118 15.84 -26.72 3.60
N LEU A 119 14.72 -26.12 3.19
CA LEU A 119 14.51 -25.65 1.82
C LEU A 119 15.42 -24.43 1.54
N PRO A 120 16.24 -24.42 0.48
CA PRO A 120 17.17 -23.33 0.16
C PRO A 120 16.47 -22.14 -0.54
N LEU A 121 15.43 -21.58 0.09
CA LEU A 121 14.64 -20.48 -0.46
C LEU A 121 15.34 -19.13 -0.26
N LYS A 122 15.31 -18.29 -1.30
CA LYS A 122 15.71 -16.87 -1.22
C LYS A 122 14.60 -16.01 -0.61
N THR A 123 13.36 -16.27 -0.99
CA THR A 123 12.19 -15.51 -0.53
C THR A 123 11.14 -16.44 0.04
N PHE A 124 10.75 -16.20 1.30
CA PHE A 124 9.71 -16.95 1.96
C PHE A 124 8.63 -16.01 2.50
N HIS A 125 7.40 -16.18 2.02
CA HIS A 125 6.24 -15.44 2.49
C HIS A 125 5.22 -16.41 3.08
N VAL A 126 4.88 -16.18 4.34
CA VAL A 126 3.84 -16.89 5.07
C VAL A 126 2.75 -15.94 5.54
N ASN A 127 1.52 -16.17 5.06
CA ASN A 127 0.33 -15.45 5.44
C ASN A 127 -0.77 -16.43 5.88
N MET A 128 -1.34 -16.20 7.05
CA MET A 128 -2.35 -17.01 7.76
C MET A 128 -2.11 -18.53 7.73
N LEU A 129 -1.24 -19.09 8.58
CA LEU A 129 -1.16 -20.55 8.73
C LEU A 129 -2.08 -21.10 9.81
N PHE A 130 -2.98 -21.99 9.39
CA PHE A 130 -3.92 -22.67 10.28
C PHE A 130 -3.39 -24.07 10.65
N GLY A 131 -3.36 -24.38 11.94
CA GLY A 131 -3.17 -25.75 12.45
C GLY A 131 -1.74 -26.26 12.52
N SER A 132 -1.55 -27.18 13.49
CA SER A 132 -0.31 -27.86 13.96
C SER A 132 0.79 -26.94 14.51
N GLN A 133 1.72 -27.53 15.27
CA GLN A 133 2.90 -26.87 15.86
C GLN A 133 4.09 -26.81 14.88
N SER A 134 3.98 -27.46 13.71
CA SER A 134 5.12 -27.68 12.83
C SER A 134 5.31 -26.50 11.86
N ILE A 135 6.57 -26.17 11.61
CA ILE A 135 7.01 -25.09 10.72
C ILE A 135 7.80 -25.70 9.56
N LEU A 136 7.66 -25.14 8.36
CA LEU A 136 8.51 -25.47 7.23
C LEU A 136 9.95 -25.06 7.52
N GLN A 137 10.88 -26.00 7.44
CA GLN A 137 12.30 -25.72 7.65
C GLN A 137 12.87 -25.03 6.43
N ILE A 138 13.38 -23.81 6.63
CA ILE A 138 14.01 -22.99 5.59
C ILE A 138 15.49 -22.84 5.91
N SER A 139 16.35 -22.95 4.90
CA SER A 139 17.78 -22.76 5.06
C SER A 139 18.10 -21.28 5.35
N PRO A 140 18.76 -20.96 6.48
CA PRO A 140 19.12 -19.59 6.81
C PRO A 140 20.19 -19.02 5.86
N GLU A 141 20.97 -19.88 5.20
CA GLU A 141 22.05 -19.48 4.28
C GLU A 141 21.50 -18.98 2.94
N ALA A 142 20.32 -19.41 2.51
CA ALA A 142 19.75 -18.97 1.24
C ALA A 142 18.82 -17.74 1.40
N LEU A 143 18.25 -17.56 2.60
CA LEU A 143 17.15 -16.64 2.84
C LEU A 143 17.58 -15.17 2.82
N THR A 144 17.07 -14.42 1.84
CA THR A 144 17.32 -12.98 1.68
C THR A 144 16.09 -12.12 2.03
N SER A 145 14.88 -12.67 1.87
CA SER A 145 13.63 -11.98 2.18
C SER A 145 12.66 -12.89 2.93
N LEU A 146 12.17 -12.40 4.08
CA LEU A 146 11.21 -13.08 4.93
C LEU A 146 9.98 -12.19 5.13
N SER A 147 8.79 -12.74 4.88
CA SER A 147 7.51 -12.07 5.13
C SER A 147 6.62 -12.97 6.00
N VAL A 148 6.33 -12.57 7.23
CA VAL A 148 5.55 -13.34 8.22
C VAL A 148 4.36 -12.51 8.69
N THR A 149 3.20 -12.71 8.08
CA THR A 149 2.00 -11.90 8.40
C THR A 149 0.98 -12.63 9.30
N SER A 150 1.35 -13.78 9.88
CA SER A 150 0.47 -14.55 10.78
C SER A 150 1.23 -15.54 11.65
N ASN A 151 0.62 -15.97 12.76
CA ASN A 151 1.12 -17.03 13.64
C ASN A 151 2.62 -16.83 13.99
N MET A 152 2.95 -15.56 14.23
CA MET A 152 4.31 -15.06 14.11
C MET A 152 5.27 -15.62 15.13
N GLU A 153 4.82 -15.75 16.38
CA GLU A 153 5.70 -16.05 17.50
C GLU A 153 6.49 -17.32 17.24
N ARG A 154 5.81 -18.35 16.72
CA ARG A 154 6.45 -19.63 16.39
C ARG A 154 7.48 -19.48 15.28
N TYR A 155 7.18 -18.70 14.24
CA TYR A 155 8.14 -18.43 13.17
C TYR A 155 9.35 -17.65 13.68
N PHE A 156 9.13 -16.65 14.53
CA PHE A 156 10.23 -15.90 15.13
C PHE A 156 11.08 -16.76 16.03
N THR A 157 10.48 -17.58 16.91
CA THR A 157 11.23 -18.54 17.73
C THR A 157 11.99 -19.53 16.86
N HIS A 158 11.38 -20.04 15.79
CA HIS A 158 12.03 -20.96 14.86
C HIS A 158 13.25 -20.31 14.19
N PHE A 159 13.08 -19.14 13.57
CA PHE A 159 14.17 -18.44 12.89
C PHE A 159 15.26 -17.96 13.86
N THR A 160 14.89 -17.57 15.08
CA THR A 160 15.86 -17.26 16.15
C THR A 160 16.68 -18.50 16.52
N ALA A 161 16.04 -19.67 16.62
CA ALA A 161 16.71 -20.93 16.93
C ALA A 161 17.66 -21.41 15.83
N LEU A 162 17.52 -20.93 14.58
CA LEU A 162 18.47 -21.22 13.49
C LEU A 162 19.80 -20.46 13.64
N GLY A 163 19.86 -19.46 14.53
CA GLY A 163 21.04 -18.62 14.71
C GLY A 163 21.09 -17.43 13.73
N PRO A 164 22.30 -16.87 13.47
CA PRO A 164 22.44 -15.66 12.66
C PRO A 164 21.95 -15.84 11.21
N LEU A 165 21.00 -15.01 10.79
CA LEU A 165 20.45 -14.92 9.44
C LEU A 165 21.30 -13.95 8.61
N ASN A 166 22.54 -14.35 8.31
CA ASN A 166 23.55 -13.49 7.70
C ASN A 166 23.17 -12.96 6.30
N ASN A 167 22.24 -13.59 5.59
CA ASN A 167 21.85 -13.17 4.25
C ASN A 167 20.50 -12.44 4.22
N LEU A 168 19.79 -12.36 5.36
CA LEU A 168 18.47 -11.74 5.40
C LEU A 168 18.60 -10.21 5.32
N THR A 169 18.19 -9.65 4.18
CA THR A 169 18.21 -8.21 3.94
C THR A 169 16.84 -7.56 4.13
N HIS A 170 15.74 -8.32 3.96
CA HIS A 170 14.38 -7.79 4.00
C HIS A 170 13.48 -8.60 4.93
N LEU A 171 12.84 -7.92 5.88
CA LEU A 171 11.88 -8.51 6.80
C LEU A 171 10.56 -7.74 6.75
N ASN A 172 9.48 -8.44 6.44
CA ASN A 172 8.12 -7.95 6.54
C ASN A 172 7.36 -8.76 7.60
N THR A 173 6.68 -8.08 8.51
CA THR A 173 6.00 -8.74 9.62
C THR A 173 4.72 -8.02 10.03
N PHE A 174 3.77 -8.78 10.58
CA PHE A 174 2.53 -8.25 11.13
C PHE A 174 2.39 -8.63 12.60
N VAL A 175 2.60 -7.69 13.54
CA VAL A 175 2.56 -7.87 15.00
C VAL A 175 1.15 -7.62 15.57
N LEU A 176 0.54 -8.65 16.17
CA LEU A 176 -0.84 -8.61 16.66
C LEU A 176 -0.99 -7.81 17.97
N GLU A 177 -0.10 -8.05 18.92
CA GLU A 177 -0.11 -7.49 20.28
C GLU A 177 1.33 -7.12 20.66
N ASP A 178 1.51 -6.21 21.62
CA ASP A 178 2.77 -5.73 22.22
C ASP A 178 4.02 -6.45 21.69
N TRP A 179 4.82 -5.75 20.87
CA TRP A 179 6.09 -6.20 20.30
C TRP A 179 6.68 -7.45 20.95
N SER A 180 6.33 -8.60 20.38
CA SER A 180 6.67 -9.89 21.01
C SER A 180 8.18 -9.97 21.24
N GLU A 181 8.60 -10.44 22.41
CA GLU A 181 10.01 -10.65 22.73
C GLU A 181 10.70 -11.47 21.62
N SER A 182 10.02 -12.50 21.11
CA SER A 182 10.47 -13.33 19.98
C SER A 182 10.80 -12.52 18.73
N PHE A 183 10.03 -11.48 18.40
CA PHE A 183 10.33 -10.59 17.27
C PHE A 183 11.63 -9.81 17.50
N LEU A 184 11.79 -9.22 18.70
CA LEU A 184 12.99 -8.46 19.03
C LEU A 184 14.23 -9.35 19.06
N GLN A 185 14.10 -10.58 19.59
CA GLN A 185 15.16 -11.60 19.56
C GLN A 185 15.53 -11.99 18.13
N LEU A 186 14.56 -12.14 17.23
CA LEU A 186 14.82 -12.39 15.82
C LEU A 186 15.67 -11.28 15.20
N LEU A 187 15.36 -10.00 15.48
CA LEU A 187 16.11 -8.87 14.94
C LEU A 187 17.59 -8.89 15.37
N LEU A 188 17.92 -9.37 16.57
CA LEU A 188 19.31 -9.53 17.02
C LEU A 188 20.10 -10.51 16.14
N HIS A 189 19.42 -11.41 15.44
CA HIS A 189 19.99 -12.41 14.56
C HIS A 189 20.05 -11.96 13.09
N CYS A 190 19.69 -10.72 12.78
CA CYS A 190 19.60 -10.22 11.40
C CYS A 190 20.63 -9.10 11.10
N PRO A 191 21.96 -9.38 11.13
CA PRO A 191 22.98 -8.33 11.04
C PRO A 191 23.01 -7.59 9.70
N GLN A 192 22.53 -8.20 8.61
CA GLN A 192 22.50 -7.62 7.26
C GLN A 192 21.15 -7.00 6.88
N LEU A 193 20.23 -6.82 7.84
CA LEU A 193 18.89 -6.30 7.56
C LEU A 193 18.95 -4.85 7.08
N THR A 194 18.48 -4.57 5.86
CA THR A 194 18.45 -3.24 5.25
C THR A 194 17.04 -2.66 5.15
N SER A 195 16.02 -3.52 5.10
CA SER A 195 14.61 -3.13 5.00
C SER A 195 13.77 -3.87 6.05
N LEU A 196 13.04 -3.11 6.84
CA LEU A 196 12.10 -3.61 7.84
C LEU A 196 10.71 -3.03 7.59
N VAL A 197 9.72 -3.90 7.41
CA VAL A 197 8.30 -3.56 7.34
C VAL A 197 7.60 -4.21 8.54
N VAL A 198 6.95 -3.41 9.36
CA VAL A 198 6.18 -3.84 10.53
C VAL A 198 4.78 -3.28 10.40
N THR A 199 3.78 -4.15 10.45
CA THR A 199 2.37 -3.76 10.60
C THR A 199 1.92 -4.15 11.99
N ILE A 200 1.17 -3.31 12.70
CA ILE A 200 0.71 -3.59 14.06
C ILE A 200 -0.81 -3.40 14.14
N PHE A 201 -1.51 -4.30 14.83
CA PHE A 201 -2.98 -4.26 14.96
C PHE A 201 -3.48 -3.56 16.22
N SER A 202 -2.58 -3.22 17.16
CA SER A 202 -2.92 -2.66 18.47
C SER A 202 -2.05 -1.44 18.80
N SER A 203 -2.64 -0.46 19.50
CA SER A 203 -1.99 0.73 20.04
C SER A 203 -1.12 0.41 21.26
N ALA A 204 -0.19 -0.53 21.09
CA ALA A 204 0.73 -0.97 22.13
C ALA A 204 1.72 0.14 22.49
N THR A 205 1.80 0.52 23.77
CA THR A 205 2.71 1.58 24.21
C THR A 205 4.18 1.18 24.05
N THR A 206 4.98 1.97 23.35
CA THR A 206 6.37 1.65 22.99
C THR A 206 7.42 1.84 24.08
N GLN A 207 7.05 2.29 25.28
CA GLN A 207 8.01 2.68 26.34
C GLN A 207 8.90 1.53 26.81
N THR A 208 8.41 0.29 26.82
CA THR A 208 9.17 -0.88 27.28
C THR A 208 10.22 -1.38 26.28
N LEU A 209 10.16 -0.95 25.02
CA LEU A 209 10.93 -1.54 23.92
C LEU A 209 12.35 -1.00 23.79
N SER A 210 12.53 0.26 24.17
CA SER A 210 13.83 0.94 24.11
C SER A 210 14.91 0.24 24.93
N GLN A 211 14.51 -0.56 25.92
CA GLN A 211 15.43 -1.34 26.75
C GLN A 211 15.87 -2.65 26.10
N ILE A 212 15.14 -3.15 25.10
CA ILE A 212 15.31 -4.51 24.58
C ILE A 212 16.13 -4.53 23.29
N LEU A 213 15.96 -3.54 22.39
CA LEU A 213 16.66 -3.52 21.11
C LEU A 213 17.85 -2.53 21.13
N PRO A 214 19.10 -3.00 21.29
CA PRO A 214 20.26 -2.11 21.32
C PRO A 214 20.45 -1.41 19.97
N PRO A 215 21.05 -0.20 19.94
CA PRO A 215 21.37 0.50 18.69
C PRO A 215 22.29 -0.29 17.75
N THR A 216 23.04 -1.26 18.28
CA THR A 216 23.92 -2.15 17.51
C THR A 216 23.18 -3.29 16.81
N ALA A 217 21.92 -3.57 17.18
CA ALA A 217 21.09 -4.51 16.45
C ALA A 217 20.73 -3.93 15.08
N ILE A 218 20.66 -4.78 14.05
CA ILE A 218 20.33 -4.41 12.66
C ILE A 218 21.08 -3.15 12.16
N PRO A 219 22.41 -3.11 12.24
CA PRO A 219 23.20 -1.88 12.05
C PRO A 219 23.13 -1.29 10.64
N LEU A 220 22.69 -2.08 9.65
CA LEU A 220 22.58 -1.67 8.25
C LEU A 220 21.18 -1.23 7.84
N LEU A 221 20.26 -1.06 8.80
CA LEU A 221 18.87 -0.68 8.50
C LEU A 221 18.83 0.67 7.78
N SER A 222 18.41 0.65 6.51
CA SER A 222 18.32 1.83 5.65
C SER A 222 16.88 2.22 5.32
N SER A 223 15.93 1.30 5.48
CA SER A 223 14.51 1.52 5.20
C SER A 223 13.67 0.95 6.32
N TYR A 224 12.78 1.76 6.87
CA TYR A 224 11.80 1.37 7.88
C TYR A 224 10.40 1.71 7.38
N SER A 225 9.46 0.78 7.52
CA SER A 225 8.04 0.98 7.29
C SER A 225 7.27 0.44 8.48
N GLY A 226 6.46 1.24 9.16
CA GLY A 226 5.65 0.76 10.27
C GLY A 226 5.06 1.86 11.13
N PRO A 227 4.58 1.54 12.35
CA PRO A 227 3.94 2.51 13.23
C PRO A 227 4.85 3.62 13.71
N MET A 228 4.29 4.83 13.74
CA MET A 228 4.95 6.08 14.12
C MET A 228 5.64 5.96 15.49
N GLU A 229 4.94 5.35 16.46
CA GLU A 229 5.41 5.21 17.84
C GLU A 229 6.73 4.43 17.96
N SER A 230 7.07 3.63 16.95
CA SER A 230 8.28 2.81 16.94
C SER A 230 9.36 3.30 16.01
N VAL A 231 9.09 4.33 15.19
CA VAL A 231 10.08 4.89 14.27
C VAL A 231 11.37 5.25 15.00
N VAL A 232 11.24 5.95 16.15
CA VAL A 232 12.38 6.40 16.98
C VAL A 232 13.26 5.23 17.42
N LEU A 233 12.64 4.11 17.83
CA LEU A 233 13.35 2.88 18.22
C LEU A 233 14.19 2.34 17.06
N PHE A 234 13.65 2.37 15.83
CA PHE A 234 14.30 1.77 14.66
C PHE A 234 15.32 2.67 13.97
N ILE A 235 15.25 3.99 14.13
CA ILE A 235 16.22 4.91 13.53
C ILE A 235 17.42 5.21 14.44
N GLN A 236 17.29 5.05 15.76
CA GLN A 236 18.33 5.43 16.70
C GLN A 236 19.66 4.69 16.44
N GLY A 237 20.69 5.45 16.03
CA GLY A 237 22.03 4.91 15.74
C GLY A 237 22.16 4.14 14.43
N ARG A 238 21.17 4.23 13.53
CA ARG A 238 21.11 3.46 12.28
C ARG A 238 21.00 4.36 11.05
N PRO A 239 21.52 3.97 9.88
CA PRO A 239 21.58 4.81 8.68
C PRO A 239 20.26 4.83 7.89
N VAL A 240 19.12 5.03 8.57
CA VAL A 240 17.79 4.97 7.95
C VAL A 240 17.57 6.17 7.04
N ARG A 241 17.35 5.93 5.74
CA ARG A 241 17.11 6.97 4.72
C ARG A 241 15.66 7.02 4.24
N HIS A 242 14.91 5.95 4.46
CA HIS A 242 13.53 5.83 4.03
C HIS A 242 12.65 5.46 5.22
N ILE A 243 11.66 6.30 5.51
CA ILE A 243 10.67 6.08 6.56
C ILE A 243 9.29 6.11 5.92
N THR A 244 8.52 5.05 6.12
CA THR A 244 7.10 5.00 5.78
C THR A 244 6.31 4.74 7.04
N ILE A 245 5.53 5.72 7.46
CA ILE A 245 4.64 5.54 8.60
C ILE A 245 3.35 4.90 8.08
N THR A 246 2.94 3.78 8.67
CA THR A 246 1.83 2.94 8.16
C THR A 246 0.60 2.94 9.05
N ASP A 247 0.51 3.79 10.06
CA ASP A 247 -0.64 3.78 10.94
C ASP A 247 -1.93 4.14 10.18
N GLU A 248 -2.92 3.26 10.24
CA GLU A 248 -4.19 3.42 9.52
C GLU A 248 -5.28 4.04 10.41
N ASP A 249 -5.12 4.03 11.73
CA ASP A 249 -6.11 4.59 12.66
C ASP A 249 -6.07 6.13 12.66
N GLU A 250 -7.13 6.73 12.13
CA GLU A 250 -7.28 8.19 11.99
C GLU A 250 -7.28 8.93 13.33
N ASP A 251 -7.74 8.27 14.40
CA ASP A 251 -7.83 8.82 15.75
C ASP A 251 -6.55 8.67 16.55
N ALA A 252 -5.59 7.89 16.06
CA ALA A 252 -4.42 7.52 16.84
C ALA A 252 -3.39 8.66 16.99
N PHE A 253 -3.44 9.73 16.15
CA PHE A 253 -2.38 10.74 16.14
C PHE A 253 -2.86 12.19 16.25
N PRO A 254 -2.80 12.76 17.47
CA PRO A 254 -2.83 14.21 17.64
C PRO A 254 -1.67 14.85 16.83
N PRO A 255 -1.90 15.96 16.10
CA PRO A 255 -0.84 16.66 15.35
C PRO A 255 0.41 17.01 16.18
N LYS A 256 0.25 17.24 17.48
CA LYS A 256 1.36 17.47 18.42
C LYS A 256 2.31 16.26 18.52
N THR A 257 1.77 15.05 18.52
CA THR A 257 2.55 13.80 18.56
C THR A 257 3.32 13.61 17.26
N LEU A 258 2.70 13.90 16.11
CA LEU A 258 3.39 13.86 14.83
C LEU A 258 4.55 14.86 14.77
N ASN A 259 4.32 16.13 15.11
CA ASN A 259 5.37 17.15 15.07
C ASN A 259 6.55 16.83 16.00
N SER A 260 6.27 16.35 17.22
CA SER A 260 7.34 15.91 18.13
C SER A 260 8.10 14.70 17.60
N THR A 261 7.42 13.76 16.94
CA THR A 261 8.06 12.60 16.30
C THR A 261 8.92 13.02 15.10
N LEU A 262 8.42 13.91 14.23
CA LEU A 262 9.19 14.45 13.10
C LEU A 262 10.47 15.17 13.57
N ALA A 263 10.38 15.94 14.66
CA ALA A 263 11.53 16.58 15.29
C ALA A 263 12.56 15.56 15.85
N GLN A 264 12.10 14.44 16.39
CA GLN A 264 13.00 13.36 16.82
C GLN A 264 13.61 12.63 15.62
N ILE A 265 12.83 12.38 14.56
CA ILE A 265 13.31 11.74 13.33
C ILE A 265 14.45 12.54 12.72
N SER A 266 14.35 13.86 12.65
CA SER A 266 15.41 14.68 12.06
C SER A 266 16.67 14.76 12.89
N LEU A 267 16.54 14.73 14.21
CA LEU A 267 17.67 14.66 15.12
C LEU A 267 18.42 13.33 14.95
N LEU A 268 17.68 12.22 14.85
CA LEU A 268 18.24 10.87 14.83
C LEU A 268 18.65 10.40 13.43
N SER A 269 18.00 10.91 12.38
CA SER A 269 18.33 10.62 10.99
C SER A 269 18.39 11.91 10.14
N PRO A 270 19.49 12.68 10.25
CA PRO A 270 19.69 13.89 9.45
C PRO A 270 19.88 13.58 7.95
N SER A 271 20.14 12.32 7.59
CA SER A 271 20.28 11.86 6.20
C SER A 271 18.98 11.32 5.61
N LEU A 272 17.83 11.61 6.20
CA LEU A 272 16.54 11.15 5.70
C LEU A 272 16.27 11.71 4.30
N GLN A 273 16.00 10.81 3.34
CA GLN A 273 15.76 11.14 1.93
C GLN A 273 14.30 10.90 1.51
N SER A 274 13.60 9.98 2.17
CA SER A 274 12.22 9.65 1.84
C SER A 274 11.38 9.56 3.11
N LEU A 275 10.26 10.27 3.11
CA LEU A 275 9.30 10.26 4.19
C LEU A 275 7.90 10.05 3.61
N ALA A 276 7.21 9.01 4.06
CA ALA A 276 5.80 8.80 3.78
C ALA A 276 5.02 8.94 5.10
N ILE A 277 4.12 9.92 5.14
CA ILE A 277 3.25 10.25 6.28
C ILE A 277 1.89 9.61 6.00
N PRO A 278 1.26 8.92 6.97
CA PRO A 278 0.01 8.24 6.74
C PRO A 278 -1.12 9.27 6.69
N SER A 279 -2.34 8.77 6.64
CA SER A 279 -3.58 9.51 6.65
C SER A 279 -3.80 10.29 7.94
N CYS A 280 -3.08 11.39 8.11
CA CYS A 280 -3.27 12.36 9.19
C CYS A 280 -4.11 13.53 8.65
N PRO A 281 -4.89 14.24 9.48
CA PRO A 281 -5.39 15.57 9.15
C PRO A 281 -4.19 16.51 8.93
N ILE A 282 -3.67 16.51 7.71
CA ILE A 282 -2.51 17.29 7.35
C ILE A 282 -2.99 18.69 7.06
N GLY A 283 -2.85 19.57 8.05
CA GLY A 283 -2.92 21.00 7.83
C GLY A 283 -1.60 21.53 7.25
N PRO A 284 -1.61 22.80 6.78
CA PRO A 284 -0.40 23.54 6.40
C PRO A 284 0.76 23.40 7.40
N ASP A 285 0.45 23.39 8.71
CA ASP A 285 1.43 23.36 9.80
C ASP A 285 2.36 22.14 9.76
N ILE A 286 1.86 20.97 9.33
CA ILE A 286 2.68 19.76 9.21
C ILE A 286 3.66 19.89 8.04
N LEU A 287 3.22 20.47 6.91
CA LEU A 287 4.11 20.72 5.78
C LEU A 287 5.17 21.77 6.11
N PHE A 288 4.81 22.84 6.82
CA PHE A 288 5.81 23.78 7.36
C PHE A 288 6.82 23.07 8.26
N THR A 289 6.35 22.15 9.11
CA THR A 289 7.21 21.36 9.99
C THR A 289 8.14 20.46 9.18
N VAL A 290 7.63 19.71 8.21
CA VAL A 290 8.44 18.86 7.32
C VAL A 290 9.47 19.67 6.55
N THR A 291 9.07 20.79 5.96
CA THR A 291 9.96 21.65 5.16
C THR A 291 11.02 22.33 6.02
N SER A 292 10.67 22.83 7.20
CA SER A 292 11.64 23.45 8.10
C SER A 292 12.67 22.46 8.63
N ILE A 293 12.26 21.21 8.85
CA ILE A 293 13.09 20.17 9.44
C ILE A 293 13.95 19.44 8.39
N PHE A 294 13.37 19.08 7.25
CA PHE A 294 14.00 18.22 6.23
C PHE A 294 14.26 18.92 4.89
N GLY A 295 14.07 20.24 4.80
CA GLY A 295 14.00 20.99 3.55
C GLY A 295 15.17 20.82 2.58
N ALA A 296 16.37 20.53 3.11
CA ALA A 296 17.59 20.35 2.32
C ALA A 296 17.92 18.89 1.99
N SER A 297 17.36 17.91 2.70
CA SER A 297 17.73 16.49 2.56
C SER A 297 16.62 15.62 1.95
N LEU A 298 15.36 16.03 2.09
CA LEU A 298 14.22 15.22 1.66
C LEU A 298 14.04 15.27 0.15
N LEU A 299 14.22 14.12 -0.50
CA LEU A 299 14.06 13.93 -1.94
C LEU A 299 12.67 13.40 -2.28
N LYS A 300 12.03 12.65 -1.38
CA LYS A 300 10.72 12.05 -1.58
C LYS A 300 9.80 12.32 -0.41
N LEU A 301 8.61 12.84 -0.71
CA LEU A 301 7.55 13.08 0.24
C LEU A 301 6.28 12.43 -0.26
N GLU A 302 5.77 11.47 0.50
CA GLU A 302 4.45 10.89 0.28
C GLU A 302 3.53 11.29 1.43
N ILE A 303 2.37 11.79 1.08
CA ILE A 303 1.31 12.20 1.98
C ILE A 303 0.07 11.45 1.57
N LYS A 304 -0.44 10.63 2.48
CA LYS A 304 -1.75 10.02 2.34
C LYS A 304 -2.77 10.93 2.99
N TYR A 305 -3.84 11.24 2.28
CA TYR A 305 -4.94 12.05 2.77
C TYR A 305 -6.20 11.21 2.81
N ILE A 306 -6.85 11.11 3.98
CA ILE A 306 -8.22 10.61 4.09
C ILE A 306 -9.12 11.80 4.37
N LYS A 307 -10.18 11.92 3.56
CA LYS A 307 -11.23 12.89 3.84
C LYS A 307 -11.93 12.50 5.12
N ARG A 308 -11.74 13.33 6.14
CA ARG A 308 -12.63 13.32 7.29
C ARG A 308 -13.97 13.86 6.82
N THR A 309 -15.04 13.12 7.09
CA THR A 309 -16.27 13.83 7.46
C THR A 309 -15.87 14.73 8.61
N PRO A 310 -16.05 16.06 8.50
CA PRO A 310 -15.77 16.94 9.63
C PRO A 310 -16.48 16.27 10.81
N PRO A 311 -15.76 15.82 11.88
CA PRO A 311 -16.49 15.53 13.10
C PRO A 311 -17.23 16.84 13.38
N GLU A 312 -18.47 16.80 13.86
CA GLU A 312 -19.22 18.01 14.20
C GLU A 312 -18.37 18.86 15.15
N TYR A 313 -17.51 19.71 14.57
CA TYR A 313 -16.42 20.36 15.27
C TYR A 313 -17.05 21.59 15.85
N ASP A 314 -16.99 21.67 17.17
CA ASP A 314 -17.31 22.86 17.93
C ASP A 314 -16.63 24.08 17.26
N ILE A 315 -17.45 25.04 16.81
CA ILE A 315 -17.09 26.19 15.96
C ILE A 315 -15.88 26.98 16.53
N SER A 316 -15.66 26.86 17.84
CA SER A 316 -14.60 27.48 18.62
C SER A 316 -13.17 27.25 18.09
N HIS A 317 -12.83 26.07 17.55
CA HIS A 317 -11.46 25.79 17.09
C HIS A 317 -11.12 26.45 15.74
N SER A 318 -12.14 26.70 14.90
CA SER A 318 -11.97 27.39 13.61
C SER A 318 -11.59 28.87 13.80
N GLU A 319 -12.10 29.50 14.85
CA GLU A 319 -11.80 30.90 15.20
C GLU A 319 -10.36 31.04 15.72
N GLU A 320 -9.87 30.05 16.46
CA GLU A 320 -8.49 30.04 16.98
C GLU A 320 -7.45 29.89 15.85
N LEU A 321 -7.71 29.05 14.85
CA LEU A 321 -6.88 28.95 13.63
C LEU A 321 -6.90 30.25 12.81
N ARG A 322 -8.06 30.89 12.70
CA ARG A 322 -8.20 32.19 12.02
C ARG A 322 -7.40 33.28 12.76
N ALA A 323 -7.41 33.27 14.10
CA ALA A 323 -6.60 34.17 14.94
C ALA A 323 -5.10 33.88 14.85
N MET A 324 -4.69 32.61 14.72
CA MET A 324 -3.29 32.23 14.57
C MET A 324 -2.72 32.67 13.20
N ARG A 325 -3.50 32.56 12.12
CA ARG A 325 -3.12 33.10 10.79
C ARG A 325 -2.91 34.61 10.81
N ALA A 326 -3.80 35.36 11.49
CA ALA A 326 -3.65 36.80 11.65
C ALA A 326 -2.33 37.17 12.37
N ARG A 327 -1.77 36.27 13.20
CA ARG A 327 -0.49 36.46 13.88
C ARG A 327 0.73 36.09 13.03
N MET A 328 0.61 35.10 12.13
CA MET A 328 1.74 34.64 11.30
C MET A 328 1.98 35.47 10.02
N GLY A 329 1.10 36.39 9.66
CA GLY A 329 1.20 37.26 8.48
C GLY A 329 2.38 38.25 8.42
N THR A 330 3.46 38.05 9.19
CA THR A 330 4.67 38.89 9.18
C THR A 330 5.90 38.26 8.54
N LEU A 331 5.84 37.01 8.06
CA LEU A 331 6.87 36.40 7.22
C LEU A 331 6.53 36.62 5.74
N GLN A 332 6.91 37.78 5.19
CA GLN A 332 6.80 38.02 3.75
C GLN A 332 7.82 37.15 3.00
N LEU A 333 7.33 36.16 2.25
CA LEU A 333 8.09 35.57 1.15
C LEU A 333 8.27 36.63 0.04
N PRO A 334 9.37 36.56 -0.75
CA PRO A 334 9.59 37.50 -1.85
C PRO A 334 8.41 37.45 -2.82
N PRO A 335 7.96 38.60 -3.36
CA PRO A 335 6.79 38.67 -4.21
C PRO A 335 6.99 37.84 -5.47
N VAL A 336 6.16 36.81 -5.64
CA VAL A 336 5.98 36.14 -6.92
C VAL A 336 5.37 37.17 -7.88
N ARG A 337 5.99 37.36 -9.05
CA ARG A 337 5.51 38.27 -10.09
C ARG A 337 4.12 37.81 -10.55
N ASN A 338 3.07 38.46 -10.04
CA ASN A 338 1.71 38.25 -10.51
C ASN A 338 1.59 38.65 -11.98
N MET A 339 1.08 37.74 -12.80
CA MET A 339 0.55 38.07 -14.12
C MET A 339 -0.78 38.80 -13.92
N ALA A 340 -0.85 40.06 -14.34
CA ALA A 340 -2.05 40.87 -14.24
C ALA A 340 -3.13 40.36 -15.21
N VAL A 341 -4.30 40.02 -14.68
CA VAL A 341 -5.54 39.82 -15.44
C VAL A 341 -6.44 41.01 -15.14
N PRO A 342 -7.09 41.66 -16.13
CA PRO A 342 -8.09 42.68 -15.88
C PRO A 342 -9.43 42.03 -15.55
N SER A 343 -10.03 42.40 -14.41
CA SER A 343 -11.38 42.01 -14.00
C SER A 343 -12.31 43.21 -14.10
N ASP A 344 -13.32 43.10 -14.97
CA ASP A 344 -14.42 44.04 -15.11
C ASP A 344 -15.71 43.43 -14.52
N SER A 345 -16.30 44.19 -13.59
CA SER A 345 -17.73 44.47 -13.33
C SER A 345 -18.72 43.39 -12.86
N ASP A 346 -19.21 43.62 -11.63
CA ASP A 346 -20.60 43.94 -11.23
C ASP A 346 -21.81 43.17 -11.82
N SER A 347 -22.61 42.57 -10.92
CA SER A 347 -24.05 42.87 -10.65
C SER A 347 -24.70 41.66 -9.96
N GLU A 348 -25.15 41.77 -8.71
CA GLU A 348 -26.51 42.14 -8.23
C GLU A 348 -27.37 40.92 -7.82
N ASN A 349 -27.97 41.10 -6.64
CA ASN A 349 -28.93 40.24 -5.93
C ASN A 349 -30.14 39.84 -6.77
N GLU A 350 -30.73 38.68 -6.47
CA GLU A 350 -32.16 38.61 -6.15
C GLU A 350 -32.51 37.32 -5.37
N SER A 351 -33.33 37.52 -4.34
CA SER A 351 -33.93 36.56 -3.42
C SER A 351 -35.28 36.07 -3.93
N THR A 352 -35.65 34.80 -3.75
CA THR A 352 -37.07 34.40 -3.51
C THR A 352 -37.21 32.93 -3.04
N GLU A 353 -37.83 32.80 -1.85
CA GLU A 353 -38.95 31.94 -1.43
C GLU A 353 -39.04 30.43 -1.82
N ASP A 354 -39.07 29.62 -0.76
CA ASP A 354 -40.07 28.61 -0.38
C ASP A 354 -40.76 27.75 -1.46
N SER A 355 -40.54 26.43 -1.37
CA SER A 355 -41.64 25.45 -1.43
C SER A 355 -41.24 24.12 -0.80
N GLU A 356 -42.02 23.72 0.19
CA GLU A 356 -42.11 22.37 0.75
C GLU A 356 -42.83 21.48 -0.27
N ASP A 357 -42.30 20.29 -0.57
CA ASP A 357 -43.09 19.22 -1.17
C ASP A 357 -42.53 17.85 -0.74
N ASP A 358 -43.19 17.28 0.27
CA ASP A 358 -42.98 15.91 0.75
C ASP A 358 -43.53 14.93 -0.29
N SER A 359 -42.65 14.13 -0.90
CA SER A 359 -43.04 12.97 -1.69
C SER A 359 -42.49 11.68 -1.09
N ASP A 360 -43.42 10.94 -0.47
CA ASP A 360 -43.29 9.55 -0.05
C ASP A 360 -42.93 8.65 -1.24
N PHE A 361 -41.71 8.10 -1.25
CA PHE A 361 -41.30 7.03 -2.16
C PHE A 361 -41.30 5.70 -1.41
N THR A 362 -42.34 4.89 -1.61
CA THR A 362 -42.35 3.48 -1.22
C THR A 362 -41.75 2.65 -2.35
N MET A 363 -40.56 2.09 -2.14
CA MET A 363 -39.96 1.13 -3.09
C MET A 363 -40.73 -0.19 -3.05
N SER A 364 -41.15 -0.67 -4.21
CA SER A 364 -41.78 -1.98 -4.37
C SER A 364 -40.73 -3.10 -4.41
N ASP A 365 -41.08 -4.28 -3.88
CA ASP A 365 -40.24 -5.49 -3.86
C ASP A 365 -39.83 -6.02 -5.26
N GLU A 366 -40.35 -5.43 -6.35
CA GLU A 366 -39.98 -5.76 -7.73
C GLU A 366 -38.77 -4.97 -8.24
N GLU A 367 -38.43 -3.81 -7.65
CA GLU A 367 -37.18 -3.09 -7.95
C GLU A 367 -35.95 -3.70 -7.27
N ILE A 368 -36.13 -4.47 -6.20
CA ILE A 368 -35.06 -5.21 -5.52
C ILE A 368 -34.59 -6.41 -6.37
N LYS A 369 -35.50 -7.05 -7.14
CA LYS A 369 -35.14 -8.17 -8.03
C LYS A 369 -34.48 -7.77 -9.34
N MET A 370 -34.68 -6.54 -9.81
CA MET A 370 -33.99 -6.02 -11.01
C MET A 370 -32.54 -5.59 -10.72
N ARG A 371 -32.20 -5.24 -9.47
CA ARG A 371 -30.80 -4.93 -9.10
C ARG A 371 -29.92 -6.19 -8.93
N GLU A 372 -30.47 -7.31 -8.44
CA GLU A 372 -29.69 -8.56 -8.30
C GLU A 372 -29.37 -9.26 -9.64
N ILE A 373 -30.13 -8.99 -10.72
CA ILE A 373 -29.86 -9.56 -12.06
C ILE A 373 -28.85 -8.70 -12.84
N THR A 374 -28.63 -7.45 -12.43
CA THR A 374 -27.71 -6.52 -13.11
C THR A 374 -26.26 -6.60 -12.56
N GLU A 375 -26.06 -7.11 -11.34
CA GLU A 375 -24.72 -7.26 -10.73
C GLU A 375 -23.95 -8.53 -11.13
N ILE A 376 -24.58 -9.50 -11.79
CA ILE A 376 -23.94 -10.77 -12.17
C ILE A 376 -23.39 -10.76 -13.63
N SER A 377 -23.73 -9.74 -14.44
CA SER A 377 -23.26 -9.65 -15.85
C SER A 377 -21.97 -8.84 -16.06
N HIS A 378 -21.31 -8.34 -15.01
CA HIS A 378 -20.07 -7.56 -15.12
C HIS A 378 -18.76 -8.33 -14.91
N ARG A 379 -18.77 -9.66 -14.98
CA ARG A 379 -17.52 -10.46 -15.00
C ARG A 379 -17.43 -11.25 -16.30
N MET A 380 -16.39 -10.91 -17.07
CA MET A 380 -16.00 -11.44 -18.39
C MET A 380 -16.48 -10.62 -19.59
N CYS A 381 -15.84 -9.47 -19.82
CA CYS A 381 -15.76 -8.91 -21.16
C CYS A 381 -14.40 -9.28 -21.78
N PRO A 382 -14.35 -10.00 -22.91
CA PRO A 382 -13.14 -10.09 -23.72
C PRO A 382 -12.90 -8.72 -24.36
N LYS A 383 -11.64 -8.25 -24.34
CA LYS A 383 -11.19 -7.03 -25.03
C LYS A 383 -11.55 -7.10 -26.52
N LYS A 384 -12.75 -6.65 -26.90
CA LYS A 384 -13.09 -6.29 -28.27
C LYS A 384 -12.74 -4.82 -28.43
N LEU A 385 -11.63 -4.59 -29.14
CA LEU A 385 -11.32 -3.32 -29.77
C LEU A 385 -12.48 -2.93 -30.68
N LEU A 386 -13.35 -2.04 -30.21
CA LEU A 386 -14.25 -1.28 -31.06
C LEU A 386 -13.38 -0.27 -31.82
N LYS A 387 -13.16 -0.55 -33.11
CA LYS A 387 -12.71 0.46 -34.06
C LYS A 387 -13.88 1.42 -34.28
N LEU A 388 -13.75 2.65 -33.81
CA LEU A 388 -14.56 3.77 -34.25
C LEU A 388 -14.05 4.22 -35.63
N ASP A 389 -14.98 4.49 -36.53
CA ASP A 389 -14.79 4.72 -37.97
C ASP A 389 -14.19 6.09 -38.35
N SER A 390 -13.45 6.71 -37.44
CA SER A 390 -12.57 7.83 -37.78
C SER A 390 -11.13 7.36 -37.55
N GLY A 391 -10.40 7.12 -38.64
CA GLY A 391 -9.03 6.61 -38.67
C GLY A 391 -7.96 7.53 -38.07
N ILE A 392 -8.24 8.14 -36.91
CA ILE A 392 -7.29 8.89 -36.09
C ILE A 392 -7.18 8.12 -34.78
N PRO A 393 -6.04 7.47 -34.48
CA PRO A 393 -5.79 7.01 -33.12
C PRO A 393 -5.98 8.21 -32.19
N LEU A 394 -6.73 8.05 -31.10
CA LEU A 394 -6.66 8.93 -29.93
C LEU A 394 -5.25 8.85 -29.32
N ARG A 395 -4.23 9.26 -30.08
CA ARG A 395 -3.10 9.96 -29.51
C ARG A 395 -3.70 11.29 -29.13
N PHE A 396 -3.97 11.49 -27.84
CA PHE A 396 -4.09 12.83 -27.30
C PHE A 396 -2.93 13.62 -27.89
N GLN A 397 -3.24 14.57 -28.76
CA GLN A 397 -2.23 15.54 -29.19
C GLN A 397 -1.68 16.10 -27.88
N VAL A 398 -0.36 16.07 -27.73
CA VAL A 398 0.35 16.84 -26.71
C VAL A 398 -0.13 18.27 -26.91
N GLN A 399 -1.19 18.66 -26.21
CA GLN A 399 -1.73 20.00 -26.29
C GLN A 399 -0.57 20.87 -25.86
N ASN A 400 -0.27 21.88 -26.66
CA ASN A 400 0.75 22.84 -26.30
C ASN A 400 0.30 23.47 -24.97
N TRP A 401 0.97 23.12 -23.86
CA TRP A 401 0.56 23.46 -22.49
C TRP A 401 0.30 24.96 -22.32
N ASP A 402 0.98 25.77 -23.12
CA ASP A 402 0.88 27.22 -23.14
C ASP A 402 -0.46 27.74 -23.67
N LYS A 403 -1.30 26.89 -24.28
CA LYS A 403 -2.59 27.28 -24.88
C LYS A 403 -3.82 26.69 -24.19
N ALA A 404 -3.64 25.77 -23.24
CA ALA A 404 -4.77 25.21 -22.50
C ALA A 404 -5.28 26.23 -21.46
N TYR A 405 -6.57 26.54 -21.49
CA TYR A 405 -7.26 27.23 -20.40
C TYR A 405 -7.30 26.28 -19.21
N LEU A 406 -6.27 26.34 -18.37
CA LEU A 406 -6.23 25.56 -17.14
C LEU A 406 -7.20 26.18 -16.13
N PRO A 407 -7.97 25.38 -15.38
CA PRO A 407 -8.85 25.88 -14.35
C PRO A 407 -8.04 26.77 -13.39
N LEU A 408 -8.58 27.96 -13.12
CA LEU A 408 -7.95 28.89 -12.21
C LEU A 408 -8.25 28.41 -10.78
N ILE A 409 -7.20 28.13 -10.00
CA ILE A 409 -7.33 27.98 -8.56
C ILE A 409 -7.99 29.24 -8.01
N SER A 410 -9.17 29.09 -7.41
CA SER A 410 -9.94 30.20 -6.86
C SER A 410 -9.26 30.70 -5.59
N ALA A 411 -8.97 32.00 -5.56
CA ALA A 411 -8.36 32.68 -4.43
C ALA A 411 -9.20 33.90 -4.02
N ASP A 412 -9.22 34.23 -2.74
CA ASP A 412 -9.87 35.42 -2.21
C ASP A 412 -9.09 36.70 -2.56
N ASN A 413 -9.60 37.86 -2.15
CA ASN A 413 -8.95 39.16 -2.40
C ASN A 413 -7.56 39.29 -1.76
N ASN A 414 -7.20 38.40 -0.83
CA ASN A 414 -5.89 38.36 -0.17
C ASN A 414 -4.96 37.31 -0.81
N GLY A 415 -5.41 36.60 -1.84
CA GLY A 415 -4.67 35.55 -2.52
C GLY A 415 -4.68 34.20 -1.80
N PHE A 416 -5.46 34.01 -0.73
CA PHE A 416 -5.63 32.72 -0.08
C PHE A 416 -6.62 31.87 -0.87
N PRO A 417 -6.47 30.52 -0.90
CA PRO A 417 -7.42 29.68 -1.59
C PRO A 417 -8.81 29.78 -0.96
N THR A 418 -9.85 29.77 -1.79
CA THR A 418 -11.25 29.78 -1.30
C THR A 418 -11.65 28.43 -0.71
N ASN A 419 -10.99 27.35 -1.13
CA ASN A 419 -11.15 26.03 -0.55
C ASN A 419 -10.54 25.99 0.84
N ASP A 420 -11.21 25.31 1.78
CA ASP A 420 -10.70 25.16 3.14
C ASP A 420 -9.35 24.45 3.10
N SER A 421 -8.32 25.06 3.69
CA SER A 421 -6.98 24.48 3.88
C SER A 421 -6.96 23.12 4.59
N CYS A 422 -8.04 22.77 5.30
CA CYS A 422 -8.21 21.46 5.92
C CYS A 422 -8.65 20.37 4.92
N SER A 423 -9.17 20.75 3.75
CA SER A 423 -9.47 19.85 2.63
C SER A 423 -8.20 19.49 1.85
N ALA A 424 -8.24 18.36 1.14
CA ALA A 424 -7.14 17.91 0.30
C ALA A 424 -6.86 18.93 -0.81
N GLU A 425 -7.93 19.41 -1.46
CA GLU A 425 -7.90 20.41 -2.51
C GLU A 425 -7.38 21.75 -1.99
N GLY A 426 -7.92 22.26 -0.87
CA GLY A 426 -7.48 23.54 -0.29
C GLY A 426 -6.04 23.52 0.23
N LEU A 427 -5.54 22.38 0.72
CA LEU A 427 -4.11 22.24 1.03
C LEU A 427 -3.27 22.30 -0.25
N MET A 428 -3.64 21.57 -1.30
CA MET A 428 -2.94 21.60 -2.59
C MET A 428 -2.95 23.00 -3.20
N ASP A 429 -4.09 23.70 -3.17
CA ASP A 429 -4.20 25.08 -3.60
C ASP A 429 -3.25 25.99 -2.81
N SER A 430 -3.17 25.81 -1.49
CA SER A 430 -2.25 26.57 -0.65
C SER A 430 -0.78 26.35 -1.02
N ILE A 431 -0.39 25.11 -1.35
CA ILE A 431 0.97 24.79 -1.80
C ILE A 431 1.26 25.47 -3.15
N VAL A 432 0.32 25.35 -4.08
CA VAL A 432 0.46 25.83 -5.46
C VAL A 432 0.39 27.36 -5.57
N LEU A 433 -0.26 28.02 -4.62
CA LEU A 433 -0.23 29.47 -4.45
C LEU A 433 1.02 29.95 -3.68
N GLY A 434 1.88 29.05 -3.22
CA GLY A 434 3.12 29.37 -2.51
C GLY A 434 2.94 29.75 -1.04
N HIS A 435 1.75 29.55 -0.47
CA HIS A 435 1.48 29.81 0.95
C HIS A 435 2.02 28.71 1.86
N VAL A 436 2.17 27.49 1.32
CA VAL A 436 2.70 26.34 2.07
C VAL A 436 3.93 25.81 1.34
N PRO A 437 5.13 25.91 1.94
CA PRO A 437 6.36 25.52 1.29
C PRO A 437 6.55 24.00 1.37
N LEU A 438 7.12 23.43 0.31
CA LEU A 438 7.64 22.06 0.30
C LEU A 438 9.18 22.07 0.43
N PRO A 439 9.80 20.94 0.80
CA PRO A 439 11.25 20.79 0.77
C PRO A 439 11.82 21.18 -0.60
N SER A 440 12.82 22.06 -0.61
CA SER A 440 13.40 22.57 -1.86
C SER A 440 14.12 21.49 -2.69
N ALA A 441 14.63 20.45 -2.04
CA ALA A 441 15.36 19.35 -2.70
C ALA A 441 14.44 18.24 -3.23
N LEU A 442 13.12 18.42 -3.18
CA LEU A 442 12.16 17.38 -3.49
C LEU A 442 12.19 17.01 -4.97
N THR A 443 12.41 15.72 -5.25
CA THR A 443 12.35 15.16 -6.61
C THR A 443 11.08 14.35 -6.86
N ASN A 444 10.46 13.80 -5.81
CA ASN A 444 9.23 13.02 -5.92
C ASN A 444 8.21 13.52 -4.89
N LEU A 445 7.06 13.96 -5.37
CA LEU A 445 5.94 14.38 -4.52
C LEU A 445 4.75 13.45 -4.77
N ARG A 446 4.24 12.80 -3.72
CA ARG A 446 3.05 11.95 -3.82
C ARG A 446 2.01 12.43 -2.84
N PHE A 447 0.99 13.11 -3.32
CA PHE A 447 -0.19 13.46 -2.55
C PHE A 447 -1.29 12.46 -2.93
N VAL A 448 -1.51 11.44 -2.11
CA VAL A 448 -2.41 10.32 -2.45
C VAL A 448 -3.68 10.43 -1.63
N TYR A 449 -4.82 10.50 -2.30
CA TYR A 449 -6.11 10.41 -1.64
C TYR A 449 -6.44 8.95 -1.38
N VAL A 450 -6.48 8.56 -0.11
CA VAL A 450 -6.86 7.21 0.30
C VAL A 450 -8.38 7.14 0.28
N HIS A 451 -8.89 6.59 -0.82
CA HIS A 451 -10.32 6.55 -1.06
C HIS A 451 -11.02 5.62 -0.07
N ASN A 452 -12.02 6.15 0.64
CA ASN A 452 -13.03 5.31 1.25
C ASN A 452 -13.90 4.76 0.10
N PRO A 453 -13.97 3.43 -0.12
CA PRO A 453 -14.72 2.83 -1.22
C PRO A 453 -16.23 3.18 -1.21
N ARG A 454 -16.74 3.80 -0.14
CA ARG A 454 -18.12 4.27 -0.01
C ARG A 454 -18.34 5.73 -0.40
N SER A 455 -17.29 6.56 -0.49
CA SER A 455 -17.44 7.96 -0.91
C SER A 455 -17.40 8.04 -2.44
N ILE A 456 -18.37 8.70 -3.08
CA ILE A 456 -18.42 8.90 -4.55
C ILE A 456 -17.60 10.16 -4.96
N GLU A 457 -17.02 10.87 -3.99
CA GLU A 457 -16.58 12.26 -4.18
C GLU A 457 -15.19 12.47 -4.78
N SER A 458 -15.14 13.59 -5.51
CA SER A 458 -14.06 14.29 -6.23
C SER A 458 -12.77 13.51 -6.48
N ARG A 459 -12.78 12.69 -7.55
CA ARG A 459 -11.55 12.59 -8.33
C ARG A 459 -11.39 13.90 -9.07
N LEU A 460 -10.29 14.60 -8.81
CA LEU A 460 -9.86 15.64 -9.74
C LEU A 460 -9.80 15.03 -11.13
N ASP A 461 -10.38 15.75 -12.09
CA ASP A 461 -10.22 15.35 -13.47
C ASP A 461 -8.75 15.49 -13.89
N TYR A 462 -8.41 14.89 -15.02
CA TYR A 462 -7.04 14.90 -15.53
C TYR A 462 -6.52 16.31 -15.80
N LEU A 463 -7.38 17.24 -16.25
CA LEU A 463 -7.01 18.61 -16.58
C LEU A 463 -6.73 19.44 -15.33
N GLU A 464 -7.49 19.22 -14.26
CA GLU A 464 -7.26 19.80 -12.94
C GLU A 464 -5.91 19.34 -12.37
N GLN A 465 -5.63 18.03 -12.39
CA GLN A 465 -4.31 17.51 -11.98
C GLN A 465 -3.17 18.11 -12.80
N GLN A 466 -3.35 18.20 -14.13
CA GLN A 466 -2.37 18.83 -15.02
C GLN A 466 -2.07 20.28 -14.62
N SER A 467 -3.08 21.03 -14.19
CA SER A 467 -2.91 22.42 -13.74
C SER A 467 -2.03 22.52 -12.49
N TYR A 468 -2.22 21.62 -11.52
CA TYR A 468 -1.39 21.53 -10.33
C TYR A 468 0.05 21.14 -10.67
N VAL A 469 0.24 20.08 -11.47
CA VAL A 469 1.56 19.62 -11.94
C VAL A 469 2.36 20.76 -12.58
N ARG A 470 1.72 21.51 -13.48
CA ARG A 470 2.38 22.64 -14.15
C ARG A 470 2.85 23.69 -13.15
N ARG A 471 1.97 24.14 -12.24
CA ARG A 471 2.33 25.19 -11.29
C ARG A 471 3.37 24.70 -10.27
N LEU A 472 3.25 23.47 -9.77
CA LEU A 472 4.23 22.86 -8.88
C LEU A 472 5.61 22.75 -9.55
N SER A 473 5.67 22.36 -10.83
CA SER A 473 6.94 22.28 -11.56
C SER A 473 7.65 23.63 -11.73
N LEU A 474 6.91 24.73 -11.72
CA LEU A 474 7.49 26.09 -11.75
C LEU A 474 8.01 26.50 -10.37
N LEU A 475 7.31 26.13 -9.30
CA LEU A 475 7.70 26.43 -7.92
C LEU A 475 8.87 25.55 -7.44
N TYR A 476 8.89 24.29 -7.89
CA TYR A 476 9.82 23.26 -7.46
C TYR A 476 10.44 22.58 -8.69
N PRO A 477 11.45 23.22 -9.32
CA PRO A 477 12.01 22.78 -10.60
C PRO A 477 12.76 21.44 -10.53
N ASP A 478 13.14 20.98 -9.33
CA ASP A 478 13.81 19.69 -9.12
C ASP A 478 12.85 18.49 -9.11
N LEU A 479 11.53 18.73 -9.13
CA LEU A 479 10.52 17.68 -9.22
C LEU A 479 10.66 16.91 -10.54
N LYS A 480 10.64 15.58 -10.42
CA LYS A 480 10.71 14.62 -11.53
C LYS A 480 9.50 13.70 -11.60
N GLU A 481 8.84 13.47 -10.46
CA GLU A 481 7.66 12.61 -10.36
C GLU A 481 6.62 13.26 -9.44
N MET A 482 5.36 13.25 -9.86
CA MET A 482 4.22 13.73 -9.08
C MET A 482 3.04 12.75 -9.14
N VAL A 483 2.39 12.56 -7.99
CA VAL A 483 1.07 11.92 -7.89
C VAL A 483 0.15 12.88 -7.14
N ILE A 484 -1.00 13.21 -7.72
CA ILE A 484 -1.94 14.21 -7.18
C ILE A 484 -3.33 13.58 -7.07
N PHE A 485 -3.72 13.26 -5.84
CA PHE A 485 -4.92 12.56 -5.39
C PHE A 485 -5.11 11.14 -5.92
N ASP A 486 -5.12 10.92 -7.24
CA ASP A 486 -5.30 9.58 -7.81
C ASP A 486 -3.97 8.85 -7.96
N SER A 487 -3.77 7.80 -7.14
CA SER A 487 -2.61 6.90 -7.23
C SER A 487 -2.39 6.26 -8.61
N LYS A 488 -3.39 6.28 -9.48
CA LYS A 488 -3.31 5.74 -10.85
C LYS A 488 -2.80 6.76 -11.87
N CYS A 489 -2.73 8.04 -11.52
CA CYS A 489 -2.20 9.09 -12.39
C CYS A 489 -0.80 9.45 -11.87
N VAL A 490 0.23 9.03 -12.61
CA VAL A 490 1.63 9.28 -12.22
C VAL A 490 2.24 10.17 -13.28
N TRP A 491 2.51 11.41 -12.92
CA TRP A 491 3.13 12.40 -13.79
C TRP A 491 4.65 12.32 -13.67
N GLU A 492 5.34 12.09 -14.77
CA GLU A 492 6.80 12.01 -14.84
C GLU A 492 7.35 13.03 -15.82
N LEU A 493 8.44 13.70 -15.42
CA LEU A 493 9.18 14.63 -16.27
C LEU A 493 10.11 13.86 -17.21
N ASN A 494 9.76 13.81 -18.49
CA ASN A 494 10.57 13.17 -19.53
C ASN A 494 10.84 14.16 -20.68
N ASP A 495 12.11 14.34 -21.05
CA ASP A 495 12.54 15.32 -22.06
C ASP A 495 12.01 16.75 -21.79
N ASN A 496 12.02 17.18 -20.53
CA ASN A 496 11.47 18.47 -20.05
C ASN A 496 9.95 18.65 -20.24
N LEU A 497 9.21 17.56 -20.49
CA LEU A 497 7.76 17.56 -20.58
C LEU A 497 7.18 16.60 -19.56
N TRP A 498 6.23 17.06 -18.74
CA TRP A 498 5.51 16.12 -17.88
C TRP A 498 4.50 15.33 -18.67
N ARG A 499 4.42 14.03 -18.40
CA ARG A 499 3.47 13.11 -19.00
C ARG A 499 2.93 12.18 -17.94
N ASP A 500 1.65 11.83 -18.03
CA ASP A 500 1.11 10.71 -17.28
C ASP A 500 1.62 9.41 -17.91
N ILE A 501 2.25 8.55 -17.11
CA ILE A 501 2.88 7.30 -17.60
C ILE A 501 1.82 6.31 -18.12
N TYR A 502 0.56 6.43 -17.67
CA TYR A 502 -0.49 5.46 -18.00
C TYR A 502 -1.39 5.86 -19.17
N GLN A 503 -1.22 7.05 -19.74
CA GLN A 503 -1.98 7.57 -20.89
C GLN A 503 -1.08 7.81 -22.11
#